data_AF-A0A5Q0M693-F1
#
_entry.id   AF-A0A5Q0M693-F1
#
_cell.length_a   1.000
_cell.length_b   1.000
_cell.length_c   1.000
_cell.angle_alpha   90.00
_cell.angle_beta   90.00
_cell.angle_gamma   90.00
#
_symmetry.space_group_name_H-M   'P 1'
#
loop_
_entity.id
_entity.type
_entity.pdbx_description
1 polymer ?
#
loop_
_entity_poly.entity_id
_entity_poly.type
_entity_poly.pdbx_seq_one_letter_code
_entity_poly.pdbx_strand_id
1 'polypeptide(L)'
;MPRTKTPSARKNASKPAAGDVINLDNYAPAYLTWIANKLSSGASQAYLAAFDVGIESWRVLVLLAIEGSISAQKACGIIGMDKASMSRCFKTMQARGFIELSLDPQDGRARIATLTPAGRAVHDQIRDIAMERERAFLSVLSAAERKVLLDLLRRLHENLPAVEAATRDHFSRHHPHALQRRGPKDSES
;
A
#
# COMPACT_ATOMS: atom_id res chain seq x y z
N MET A 1 -24.04 -62.72 11.46
CA MET A 1 -23.02 -61.92 12.17
C MET A 1 -23.25 -60.43 11.88
N PRO A 2 -23.60 -59.60 12.88
CA PRO A 2 -23.77 -58.17 12.69
C PRO A 2 -22.42 -57.44 12.83
N ARG A 3 -22.09 -56.55 11.88
CA ARG A 3 -20.93 -55.65 11.97
C ARG A 3 -21.32 -54.44 12.82
N THR A 4 -20.68 -54.30 13.97
CA THR A 4 -20.74 -53.14 14.86
C THR A 4 -20.19 -51.90 14.15
N LYS A 5 -20.99 -50.82 14.10
CA LYS A 5 -20.52 -49.48 13.72
C LYS A 5 -19.92 -48.82 14.96
N THR A 6 -18.61 -48.55 14.93
CA THR A 6 -17.93 -47.71 15.92
C THR A 6 -18.22 -46.23 15.59
N PRO A 7 -18.63 -45.38 16.55
CA PRO A 7 -18.85 -43.96 16.30
C PRO A 7 -17.51 -43.22 16.17
N SER A 8 -17.36 -42.44 15.10
CA SER A 8 -16.25 -41.51 14.90
C SER A 8 -16.36 -40.36 15.92
N ALA A 9 -15.45 -40.32 16.87
CA ALA A 9 -15.30 -39.21 17.81
C ALA A 9 -14.80 -37.98 17.05
N ARG A 10 -15.69 -37.00 16.80
CA ARG A 10 -15.29 -35.63 16.49
C ARG A 10 -14.47 -35.11 17.68
N LYS A 11 -13.15 -35.07 17.55
CA LYS A 11 -12.28 -34.39 18.50
C LYS A 11 -12.72 -32.92 18.58
N ASN A 12 -13.10 -32.52 19.78
CA ASN A 12 -13.37 -31.14 20.17
C ASN A 12 -12.19 -30.25 19.74
N ALA A 13 -12.41 -29.33 18.80
CA ALA A 13 -11.52 -28.20 18.61
C ALA A 13 -11.74 -27.27 19.80
N SER A 14 -10.85 -27.33 20.79
CA SER A 14 -10.85 -26.40 21.91
C SER A 14 -10.63 -24.97 21.39
N LYS A 15 -11.42 -24.02 21.90
CA LYS A 15 -11.22 -22.58 21.69
C LYS A 15 -9.76 -22.24 22.04
N PRO A 16 -9.02 -21.50 21.20
CA PRO A 16 -7.62 -21.20 21.47
C PRO A 16 -7.49 -20.49 22.82
N ALA A 17 -6.49 -20.87 23.61
CA ALA A 17 -6.24 -20.26 24.89
C ALA A 17 -5.94 -18.76 24.71
N ALA A 18 -6.28 -17.93 25.70
CA ALA A 18 -6.21 -16.47 25.59
C ALA A 18 -4.78 -15.91 25.33
N GLY A 19 -3.73 -16.73 25.47
CA GLY A 19 -2.34 -16.40 25.12
C GLY A 19 -1.93 -16.76 23.68
N ASP A 20 -2.75 -17.50 22.94
CA ASP A 20 -2.42 -18.02 21.60
C ASP A 20 -3.01 -17.18 20.46
N VAL A 21 -3.68 -16.07 20.78
CA VAL A 21 -4.39 -15.25 19.79
C VAL A 21 -3.87 -13.81 19.83
N ILE A 22 -3.69 -13.21 18.65
CA ILE A 22 -3.29 -11.81 18.51
C ILE A 22 -4.32 -10.92 19.21
N ASN A 23 -3.87 -10.18 20.23
CA ASN A 23 -4.68 -9.14 20.86
C ASN A 23 -4.68 -7.89 19.96
N LEU A 24 -5.80 -7.64 19.31
CA LEU A 24 -5.95 -6.54 18.34
C LEU A 24 -5.78 -5.16 18.98
N ASP A 25 -6.09 -5.00 20.27
CA ASP A 25 -5.97 -3.71 20.95
C ASP A 25 -4.51 -3.24 21.05
N ASN A 26 -3.56 -4.18 21.04
CA ASN A 26 -2.13 -3.91 21.12
C ASN A 26 -1.36 -4.38 19.88
N TYR A 27 -2.04 -4.58 18.75
CA TYR A 27 -1.44 -5.03 17.51
C TYR A 27 -1.43 -3.92 16.45
N ALA A 28 -0.38 -3.11 16.48
CA ALA A 28 -0.21 -1.95 15.58
C ALA A 28 -0.44 -2.25 14.08
N PRO A 29 -0.01 -3.40 13.51
CA PRO A 29 -0.26 -3.70 12.11
C PRO A 29 -1.75 -3.70 11.73
N ALA A 30 -2.63 -4.15 12.62
CA ALA A 30 -4.07 -4.13 12.34
C ALA A 30 -4.61 -2.71 12.17
N TYR A 31 -4.24 -1.79 13.06
CA TYR A 31 -4.64 -0.39 12.96
C TYR A 31 -4.11 0.26 11.69
N LEU A 32 -2.85 0.01 11.31
CA LEU A 32 -2.29 0.51 10.04
C LEU A 32 -3.11 0.02 8.84
N THR A 33 -3.42 -1.28 8.77
CA THR A 33 -4.22 -1.85 7.68
C THR A 33 -5.64 -1.27 7.65
N TRP A 34 -6.35 -1.23 8.78
CA TRP A 34 -7.74 -0.79 8.81
C TRP A 34 -7.88 0.69 8.49
N ILE A 35 -7.02 1.53 9.05
CA ILE A 35 -7.00 2.97 8.79
C ILE A 35 -6.66 3.22 7.32
N ALA A 36 -5.59 2.61 6.80
CA ALA A 36 -5.18 2.78 5.41
C ALA A 36 -6.30 2.36 4.44
N ASN A 37 -6.95 1.21 4.68
CA ASN A 37 -8.03 0.71 3.83
C ASN A 37 -9.25 1.63 3.85
N LYS A 38 -9.71 2.05 5.05
CA LYS A 38 -10.90 2.92 5.18
C LYS A 38 -10.66 4.32 4.61
N LEU A 39 -9.49 4.92 4.90
CA LEU A 39 -9.12 6.22 4.34
C LEU A 39 -9.02 6.16 2.82
N SER A 40 -8.37 5.14 2.28
CA SER A 40 -8.19 4.96 0.83
C SER A 40 -9.51 4.71 0.12
N SER A 41 -10.37 3.84 0.66
CA SER A 41 -11.68 3.55 0.06
C SER A 41 -12.58 4.78 0.04
N GLY A 42 -12.70 5.48 1.17
CA GLY A 42 -13.52 6.70 1.24
C GLY A 42 -12.97 7.83 0.37
N ALA A 43 -11.64 7.93 0.22
CA ALA A 43 -11.01 8.91 -0.66
C ALA A 43 -11.25 8.56 -2.13
N SER A 44 -11.06 7.29 -2.52
CA SER A 44 -11.32 6.80 -3.87
C SER A 44 -12.75 7.09 -4.30
N GLN A 45 -13.74 6.80 -3.44
CA GLN A 45 -15.15 7.08 -3.72
C GLN A 45 -15.41 8.58 -3.95
N ALA A 46 -14.87 9.44 -3.08
CA ALA A 46 -15.03 10.88 -3.21
C ALA A 46 -14.37 11.43 -4.49
N TYR A 47 -13.16 10.99 -4.81
CA TYR A 47 -12.40 11.49 -5.94
C TYR A 47 -12.93 10.95 -7.28
N LEU A 48 -13.41 9.72 -7.32
CA LEU A 48 -14.11 9.16 -8.48
C LEU A 48 -15.42 9.91 -8.74
N ALA A 49 -16.21 10.17 -7.69
CA ALA A 49 -17.48 10.87 -7.85
C ALA A 49 -17.33 12.31 -8.38
N ALA A 50 -16.28 13.02 -7.94
CA ALA A 50 -16.09 14.43 -8.30
C ALA A 50 -15.20 14.65 -9.54
N PHE A 51 -14.20 13.79 -9.77
CA PHE A 51 -13.17 14.00 -10.79
C PHE A 51 -12.88 12.75 -11.65
N ASP A 52 -13.61 11.66 -11.42
CA ASP A 52 -13.34 10.35 -12.02
C ASP A 52 -11.92 9.85 -11.73
N VAL A 53 -11.26 10.32 -10.66
CA VAL A 53 -9.88 9.94 -10.30
C VAL A 53 -9.87 8.91 -9.16
N GLY A 54 -9.32 7.72 -9.43
CA GLY A 54 -9.09 6.69 -8.41
C GLY A 54 -7.95 7.03 -7.46
N ILE A 55 -7.91 6.38 -6.30
CA ILE A 55 -6.92 6.66 -5.25
C ILE A 55 -5.47 6.43 -5.69
N GLU A 56 -5.22 5.45 -6.55
CA GLU A 56 -3.89 5.17 -7.09
C GLU A 56 -3.41 6.31 -7.99
N SER A 57 -4.27 6.78 -8.89
CA SER A 57 -3.96 7.93 -9.76
C SER A 57 -3.74 9.20 -8.94
N TRP A 58 -4.54 9.43 -7.90
CA TRP A 58 -4.32 10.53 -6.96
C TRP A 58 -2.93 10.47 -6.31
N ARG A 59 -2.50 9.31 -5.80
CA ARG A 59 -1.17 9.15 -5.18
C ARG A 59 -0.04 9.44 -6.18
N VAL A 60 -0.19 9.03 -7.44
CA VAL A 60 0.78 9.35 -8.50
C VAL A 60 0.78 10.84 -8.82
N LEU A 61 -0.38 11.50 -8.89
CA LEU A 61 -0.47 12.96 -9.10
C LEU A 61 0.26 13.74 -8.00
N VAL A 62 0.04 13.38 -6.73
CA VAL A 62 0.74 13.99 -5.58
C VAL A 62 2.25 13.80 -5.70
N LEU A 63 2.69 12.57 -6.00
CA LEU A 63 4.10 12.26 -6.11
C LEU A 63 4.78 13.04 -7.24
N LEU A 64 4.14 13.14 -8.40
CA LEU A 64 4.64 13.94 -9.51
C LEU A 64 4.61 15.45 -9.22
N ALA A 65 3.64 15.93 -8.44
CA ALA A 65 3.59 17.34 -8.04
C ALA A 65 4.78 17.75 -7.15
N ILE A 66 5.33 16.80 -6.38
CA ILE A 66 6.50 16.98 -5.50
C ILE A 66 7.82 16.76 -6.27
N GLU A 67 7.94 15.64 -6.98
CA GLU A 67 9.19 15.20 -7.62
C GLU A 67 9.42 15.83 -9.01
N GLY A 68 8.37 16.39 -9.63
CA GLY A 68 8.38 16.92 -11.00
C GLY A 68 8.32 15.82 -12.06
N SER A 69 9.16 14.79 -11.94
CA SER A 69 9.15 13.61 -12.80
C SER A 69 9.47 12.34 -12.01
N ILE A 70 8.93 11.18 -12.44
CA ILE A 70 9.21 9.91 -11.77
C ILE A 70 9.16 8.69 -12.70
N SER A 71 10.06 7.74 -12.49
CA SER A 71 9.97 6.42 -13.14
C SER A 71 8.93 5.53 -12.46
N ALA A 72 8.34 4.60 -13.22
CA ALA A 72 7.40 3.63 -12.66
C ALA A 72 8.03 2.80 -11.53
N GLN A 73 9.32 2.47 -11.62
CA GLN A 73 10.04 1.73 -10.59
C GLN A 73 10.15 2.52 -9.28
N LYS A 74 10.53 3.80 -9.34
CA LYS A 74 10.59 4.66 -8.14
C LYS A 74 9.20 4.87 -7.55
N ALA A 75 8.18 5.07 -8.40
CA ALA A 75 6.80 5.20 -7.95
C ALA A 75 6.27 3.93 -7.24
N CYS A 76 6.60 2.73 -7.74
CA CYS A 76 6.28 1.47 -7.07
C CYS A 76 6.90 1.41 -5.65
N GLY A 77 8.17 1.78 -5.53
CA GLY A 77 8.88 1.76 -4.26
C GLY A 77 8.30 2.72 -3.22
N ILE A 78 7.88 3.92 -3.64
CA ILE A 78 7.32 4.94 -2.75
C ILE A 78 5.87 4.62 -2.36
N ILE A 79 5.04 4.25 -3.34
CA ILE A 79 3.59 4.04 -3.10
C ILE A 79 3.30 2.64 -2.53
N GLY A 80 4.20 1.68 -2.76
CA GLY A 80 4.01 0.28 -2.37
C GLY A 80 3.09 -0.51 -3.31
N MET A 81 2.96 -0.07 -4.57
CA MET A 81 2.22 -0.79 -5.61
C MET A 81 3.12 -1.78 -6.35
N ASP A 82 2.54 -2.89 -6.80
CA ASP A 82 3.24 -3.79 -7.73
C ASP A 82 3.41 -3.14 -9.13
N LYS A 83 4.36 -3.67 -9.89
CA LYS A 83 4.72 -3.14 -11.22
C LYS A 83 3.56 -3.15 -12.21
N ALA A 84 2.71 -4.20 -12.17
CA ALA A 84 1.61 -4.33 -13.11
C ALA A 84 0.51 -3.30 -12.80
N SER A 85 0.21 -3.08 -11.52
CA SER A 85 -0.72 -2.06 -11.05
C SER A 85 -0.23 -0.66 -11.36
N MET A 86 1.06 -0.36 -11.15
CA MET A 86 1.64 0.94 -11.50
C MET A 86 1.60 1.21 -13.01
N SER A 87 1.95 0.20 -13.82
CA SER A 87 1.91 0.31 -15.29
C SER A 87 0.49 0.60 -15.80
N ARG A 88 -0.53 -0.11 -15.27
CA ARG A 88 -1.93 0.17 -15.59
C ARG A 88 -2.34 1.59 -15.17
N CYS A 89 -1.92 2.03 -13.98
CA CYS A 89 -2.20 3.38 -13.49
C CYS A 89 -1.62 4.44 -14.44
N PHE A 90 -0.35 4.31 -14.83
CA PHE A 90 0.30 5.24 -15.76
C PHE A 90 -0.41 5.26 -17.11
N LYS A 91 -0.75 4.08 -17.65
CA LYS A 91 -1.49 3.98 -18.92
C LYS A 91 -2.83 4.71 -18.86
N THR A 92 -3.60 4.52 -17.78
CA THR A 92 -4.88 5.21 -17.58
C THR A 92 -4.69 6.72 -17.44
N MET A 93 -3.71 7.17 -16.65
CA MET A 93 -3.44 8.60 -16.46
C MET A 93 -2.97 9.26 -17.76
N GLN A 94 -2.16 8.58 -18.56
CA GLN A 94 -1.71 9.07 -19.87
C GLN A 94 -2.88 9.15 -20.85
N ALA A 95 -3.74 8.12 -20.90
CA ALA A 95 -4.93 8.12 -21.76
C ALA A 95 -5.91 9.25 -21.42
N ARG A 96 -5.97 9.64 -20.14
CA ARG A 96 -6.75 10.78 -19.66
C ARG A 96 -6.03 12.13 -19.80
N GLY A 97 -4.81 12.14 -20.32
CA GLY A 97 -4.02 13.35 -20.53
C GLY A 97 -3.50 14.00 -19.25
N PHE A 98 -3.46 13.29 -18.12
CA PHE A 98 -2.93 13.82 -16.86
C PHE A 98 -1.41 13.76 -16.77
N ILE A 99 -0.81 12.78 -17.45
CA ILE A 99 0.64 12.64 -17.52
C ILE A 99 1.08 12.45 -18.96
N GLU A 100 2.33 12.78 -19.20
CA GLU A 100 3.06 12.37 -20.40
C GLU A 100 4.21 11.45 -20.00
N LEU A 101 4.61 10.56 -20.90
CA LEU A 101 5.74 9.66 -20.71
C LEU A 101 6.84 10.02 -21.72
N SER A 102 8.03 10.31 -21.20
CA SER A 102 9.23 10.59 -22.00
C SER A 102 10.36 9.63 -21.61
N LEU A 103 11.42 9.59 -22.44
CA LEU A 103 12.66 8.89 -22.06
C LEU A 103 13.34 9.68 -20.95
N ASP A 104 13.92 8.96 -19.98
CA ASP A 104 14.72 9.58 -18.94
C ASP A 104 15.99 10.19 -19.58
N PRO A 105 16.24 11.50 -19.41
CA PRO A 105 17.45 12.14 -19.94
C PRO A 105 18.75 11.55 -19.36
N GLN A 106 18.70 10.94 -18.17
CA GLN A 106 19.85 10.35 -17.49
C GLN A 106 20.02 8.86 -17.80
N ASP A 107 18.93 8.19 -18.21
CA ASP A 107 18.91 6.79 -18.62
C ASP A 107 17.97 6.63 -19.82
N GLY A 108 18.52 6.75 -21.04
CA GLY A 108 17.73 6.74 -22.28
C GLY A 108 16.93 5.45 -22.57
N ARG A 109 16.97 4.45 -21.68
CA ARG A 109 16.14 3.25 -21.72
C ARG A 109 14.96 3.31 -20.75
N ALA A 110 15.05 4.11 -19.69
CA ALA A 110 13.98 4.28 -18.72
C ALA A 110 12.94 5.29 -19.23
N ARG A 111 11.68 5.09 -18.84
CA ARG A 111 10.60 6.06 -19.08
C ARG A 111 10.24 6.75 -17.77
N ILE A 112 10.08 8.06 -17.83
CA ILE A 112 9.62 8.90 -16.73
C ILE A 112 8.26 9.51 -17.06
N ALA A 113 7.43 9.65 -16.04
CA ALA A 113 6.18 10.38 -16.10
C ALA A 113 6.39 11.82 -15.62
N THR A 114 5.70 12.77 -16.24
CA THR A 114 5.59 14.17 -15.81
C THR A 114 4.11 14.59 -15.84
N LEU A 115 3.73 15.55 -14.99
CA LEU A 115 2.38 16.13 -15.05
C LEU A 115 2.22 16.98 -16.31
N THR A 116 1.10 16.80 -16.99
CA THR A 116 0.61 17.79 -17.95
C THR A 116 -0.05 18.96 -17.21
N PRO A 117 -0.37 20.08 -17.89
CA PRO A 117 -1.20 21.14 -17.31
C PRO A 117 -2.55 20.63 -16.80
N ALA A 118 -3.18 19.69 -17.50
CA ALA A 118 -4.44 19.07 -17.06
C ALA A 118 -4.25 18.20 -15.80
N GLY A 119 -3.15 17.44 -15.73
CA GLY A 119 -2.78 16.68 -14.53
C GLY A 119 -2.53 17.56 -13.31
N ARG A 120 -1.89 18.72 -13.50
CA ARG A 120 -1.70 19.70 -12.43
C ARG A 120 -3.02 20.34 -11.98
N ALA A 121 -3.90 20.69 -12.92
CA ALA A 121 -5.21 21.25 -12.59
C ALA A 121 -6.07 20.28 -11.76
N VAL A 122 -6.14 19.00 -12.15
CA VAL A 122 -6.90 18.00 -11.39
C VAL A 122 -6.25 17.70 -10.03
N HIS A 123 -4.92 17.73 -9.95
CA HIS A 123 -4.22 17.64 -8.67
C HIS A 123 -4.66 18.74 -7.70
N ASP A 124 -4.65 19.99 -8.16
CA ASP A 124 -4.96 21.14 -7.32
C ASP A 124 -6.42 21.14 -6.85
N GLN A 125 -7.34 20.64 -7.68
CA GLN A 125 -8.75 20.47 -7.32
C GLN A 125 -8.96 19.38 -6.26
N ILE A 126 -8.31 18.22 -6.40
CA ILE A 126 -8.45 17.12 -5.44
C ILE A 126 -7.76 17.45 -4.11
N ARG A 127 -6.66 18.21 -4.15
CA ARG A 127 -5.87 18.60 -2.97
C ARG A 127 -6.75 19.20 -1.87
N ASP A 128 -7.67 20.09 -2.21
CA ASP A 128 -8.47 20.78 -1.20
C ASP A 128 -9.39 19.81 -0.44
N ILE A 129 -9.96 18.81 -1.13
CA ILE A 129 -10.74 17.73 -0.49
C ILE A 129 -9.83 16.80 0.29
N ALA A 130 -8.63 16.51 -0.21
CA ALA A 130 -7.66 15.69 0.51
C ALA A 130 -7.26 16.34 1.85
N MET A 131 -7.04 17.66 1.86
CA MET A 131 -6.72 18.43 3.07
C MET A 131 -7.88 18.44 4.06
N GLU A 132 -9.13 18.56 3.59
CA GLU A 132 -10.30 18.52 4.47
C GLU A 132 -10.47 17.12 5.10
N ARG A 133 -10.24 16.06 4.34
CA ARG A 133 -10.25 14.68 4.86
C ARG A 133 -9.16 14.45 5.89
N GLU A 134 -7.96 14.97 5.67
CA GLU A 134 -6.86 14.93 6.64
C GLU A 134 -7.21 15.72 7.91
N ARG A 135 -7.74 16.93 7.77
CA ARG A 135 -8.17 17.78 8.89
C ARG A 135 -9.19 17.05 9.77
N ALA A 136 -10.18 16.40 9.16
CA ALA A 136 -11.19 15.63 9.86
C ALA A 136 -10.58 14.39 10.55
N PHE A 137 -9.71 13.64 9.86
CA PHE A 137 -9.04 12.46 10.42
C PHE A 137 -8.19 12.80 11.65
N LEU A 138 -7.46 13.92 11.61
CA LEU A 138 -6.58 14.36 12.70
C LEU A 138 -7.31 15.22 13.75
N SER A 139 -8.61 15.46 13.63
CA SER A 139 -9.38 16.37 14.50
C SER A 139 -9.40 15.96 15.97
N VAL A 140 -9.17 14.69 16.26
CA VAL A 140 -9.10 14.13 17.62
C VAL A 140 -7.73 14.32 18.29
N LEU A 141 -6.76 14.90 17.59
CA LEU A 141 -5.39 15.12 18.07
C LEU A 141 -5.08 16.62 18.14
N SER A 142 -4.40 17.01 19.22
CA SER A 142 -3.75 18.31 19.36
C SER A 142 -2.60 18.48 18.34
N ALA A 143 -2.13 19.71 18.14
CA ALA A 143 -1.01 19.98 17.24
C ALA A 143 0.29 19.25 17.66
N ALA A 144 0.52 19.12 18.96
CA ALA A 144 1.67 18.38 19.50
C ALA A 144 1.55 16.87 19.22
N GLU A 145 0.38 16.28 19.47
CA GLU A 145 0.13 14.86 19.19
C GLU A 145 0.23 14.54 17.69
N ARG A 146 -0.24 15.43 16.80
CA ARG A 146 -0.06 15.27 15.35
C ARG A 146 1.41 15.21 14.97
N LYS A 147 2.24 16.07 15.54
CA LYS A 147 3.70 16.06 15.29
C LYS A 147 4.33 14.76 15.78
N VAL A 148 3.94 14.28 16.96
CA VAL A 148 4.41 12.99 17.51
C VAL A 148 3.97 11.83 16.62
N LEU A 149 2.70 11.80 16.20
CA LEU A 149 2.18 10.76 15.31
C LEU A 149 2.98 10.69 14.01
N LEU A 150 3.19 11.82 13.34
CA LEU A 150 3.94 11.87 12.09
C LEU A 150 5.40 11.44 12.27
N ASP A 151 6.06 11.80 13.38
CA ASP A 151 7.41 11.32 13.69
C ASP A 151 7.45 9.79 13.86
N LEU A 152 6.51 9.24 14.64
CA LEU A 152 6.44 7.80 14.88
C LEU A 152 6.16 7.04 13.57
N LEU A 153 5.21 7.51 12.76
CA LEU A 153 4.89 6.90 11.46
C LEU A 153 6.10 6.94 10.51
N ARG A 154 6.83 8.07 10.45
CA ARG A 154 8.05 8.18 9.65
C ARG A 154 9.12 7.18 10.10
N ARG A 155 9.38 7.08 11.41
CA ARG A 155 10.37 6.14 11.96
C ARG A 155 9.98 4.68 11.70
N LEU A 156 8.69 4.36 11.81
CA LEU A 156 8.18 3.02 11.48
C LEU A 156 8.34 2.71 9.99
N HIS A 157 8.07 3.68 9.11
CA HIS A 157 8.27 3.55 7.67
C HIS A 157 9.75 3.30 7.32
N GLU A 158 10.66 4.09 7.89
CA GLU A 158 12.11 3.93 7.71
C GLU A 158 12.61 2.57 8.23
N ASN A 159 11.93 1.98 9.22
CA ASN A 159 12.28 0.69 9.82
C ASN A 159 11.68 -0.54 9.11
N LEU A 160 10.90 -0.37 8.03
CA LEU A 160 10.33 -1.49 7.27
C LEU A 160 11.37 -2.53 6.78
N PRO A 161 12.59 -2.15 6.34
CA PRO A 161 13.62 -3.15 5.98
C PRO A 161 13.99 -4.08 7.14
N ALA A 162 13.95 -3.60 8.39
CA ALA A 162 14.22 -4.42 9.57
C ALA A 162 13.10 -5.47 9.80
N VAL A 163 11.86 -5.16 9.40
CA VAL A 163 10.73 -6.12 9.46
C VAL A 163 10.98 -7.29 8.50
N GLU A 164 11.40 -7.00 7.27
CA GLU A 164 11.73 -8.03 6.28
C GLU A 164 12.94 -8.87 6.68
N ALA A 165 13.98 -8.24 7.27
CA ALA A 165 15.13 -8.93 7.82
C ALA A 165 14.73 -9.88 8.96
N ALA A 166 13.99 -9.38 9.95
CA ALA A 166 13.53 -10.17 11.08
C ALA A 166 12.65 -11.36 10.65
N THR A 167 11.77 -11.16 9.66
CA THR A 167 10.93 -12.21 9.08
C THR A 167 11.78 -13.29 8.41
N ARG A 168 12.78 -12.88 7.62
CA ARG A 168 13.71 -13.80 6.96
C ARG A 168 14.54 -14.60 7.97
N ASP A 169 15.05 -13.95 9.01
CA ASP A 169 15.83 -14.61 10.06
C ASP A 169 14.99 -15.60 10.86
N HIS A 170 13.73 -15.27 11.10
CA HIS A 170 12.77 -16.19 11.72
C HIS A 170 12.51 -17.41 10.82
N PHE A 171 12.28 -17.21 9.52
CA PHE A 171 12.10 -18.30 8.57
C PHE A 171 13.35 -19.16 8.44
N SER A 172 14.56 -18.59 8.41
CA SER A 172 15.81 -19.35 8.38
C SER A 172 15.94 -20.29 9.59
N ARG A 173 15.47 -19.87 10.77
CA ARG A 173 15.56 -20.64 12.02
C ARG A 173 14.44 -21.67 12.20
N HIS A 174 13.23 -21.33 11.79
CA HIS A 174 12.03 -22.13 12.14
C HIS A 174 11.32 -22.73 10.92
N HIS A 175 11.50 -22.16 9.73
CA HIS A 175 10.78 -22.55 8.51
C HIS A 175 11.68 -22.46 7.24
N PRO A 176 12.81 -23.18 7.18
CA PRO A 176 13.81 -22.99 6.11
C PRO A 176 13.25 -23.29 4.71
N HIS A 177 12.25 -24.19 4.60
CA HIS A 177 11.56 -24.49 3.35
C HIS A 177 10.77 -23.30 2.76
N ALA A 178 10.39 -22.31 3.59
CA ALA A 178 9.66 -21.13 3.12
C ALA A 178 10.53 -20.21 2.25
N LEU A 179 11.85 -20.23 2.43
CA LEU A 179 12.80 -19.40 1.67
C LEU A 179 13.06 -19.95 0.25
N GLN A 180 12.85 -21.25 0.02
CA GLN A 180 13.15 -21.92 -1.26
C GLN A 180 12.08 -21.68 -2.34
N ARG A 181 10.88 -21.21 -1.97
CA ARG A 181 9.75 -21.01 -2.91
C ARG A 181 9.82 -19.72 -3.73
N ARG A 182 10.74 -18.79 -3.43
CA ARG A 182 11.02 -17.60 -4.25
C ARG A 182 12.24 -17.82 -5.16
N GLY A 183 12.17 -18.82 -6.05
CA GLY A 183 12.98 -18.84 -7.27
C GLY A 183 12.28 -18.02 -8.36
N PRO A 184 13.00 -17.35 -9.28
CA PRO A 184 12.40 -16.47 -10.28
C PRO A 184 11.52 -17.29 -11.23
N LYS A 185 10.20 -17.05 -11.22
CA LYS A 185 9.36 -17.20 -12.40
C LYS A 185 9.35 -15.84 -13.07
N ASP A 186 10.33 -15.57 -13.92
CA ASP A 186 10.32 -14.54 -14.97
C ASP A 186 11.67 -14.63 -15.71
N SER A 187 11.84 -15.74 -16.43
CA SER A 187 12.73 -15.83 -17.59
C SER A 187 11.96 -16.60 -18.66
N GLU A 188 11.86 -15.98 -19.84
CA GLU A 188 11.34 -16.54 -21.12
C GLU A 188 9.82 -16.46 -21.35
N SER A 189 9.39 -15.34 -21.94
CA SER A 189 8.89 -15.27 -23.33
C SER A 189 8.73 -13.82 -23.76
#